data_AF-A0A533YWF3-F1
#
_entry.id   AF-A0A533YWF3-F1
#
_cell.length_a   1.000
_cell.length_b   1.000
_cell.length_c   1.000
_cell.angle_alpha   90.00
_cell.angle_beta   90.00
_cell.angle_gamma   90.00
#
_symmetry.space_group_name_H-M   'P 1'
#
loop_
_entity.id
_entity.type
_entity.pdbx_description
1 polymer ?
#
loop_
_entity_poly.entity_id
_entity_poly.type
_entity_poly.pdbx_seq_one_letter_code
_entity_poly.pdbx_strand_id
1 'polypeptide(L)'
;MSTYILGVSAFYHDSAACLLREGHIVAAAQEERFTRKKFDARFPINAIQYCLREGRISLSDLKYFVFYDKPLIKFERLLETYVAFSPKGVKSFLAAMPVWLKEKLLLKSMLQDDLVSLDGVKKSGLPPILFGEHHESHAASAFYPSPFKSAAVLCMGRVGHDLRRPGSKTASNRRDDESSQAGRVYPLV
;
A
#
# COMPACT_ATOMS: atom_id res chain seq x y z
N MET A 1 -2.44 25.57 -9.62
CA MET A 1 -3.49 24.54 -9.57
C MET A 1 -3.36 23.80 -8.26
N SER A 2 -4.47 23.44 -7.61
CA SER A 2 -4.41 22.64 -6.38
C SER A 2 -3.90 21.22 -6.67
N THR A 3 -3.04 20.70 -5.80
CA THR A 3 -2.49 19.35 -5.89
C THR A 3 -3.40 18.37 -5.18
N TYR A 4 -3.93 17.40 -5.95
CA TYR A 4 -4.74 16.30 -5.44
C TYR A 4 -3.98 14.97 -5.53
N ILE A 5 -4.07 14.17 -4.46
CA ILE A 5 -3.45 12.85 -4.36
C ILE A 5 -4.50 11.87 -3.86
N LEU A 6 -4.67 10.76 -4.58
CA LEU A 6 -5.57 9.68 -4.18
C LEU A 6 -4.76 8.49 -3.68
N GLY A 7 -4.89 8.15 -2.41
CA GLY A 7 -4.32 6.95 -1.79
C GLY A 7 -5.31 5.80 -1.77
N VAL A 8 -4.87 4.59 -2.08
CA VAL A 8 -5.71 3.39 -2.13
C VAL A 8 -5.06 2.20 -1.43
N SER A 9 -5.86 1.49 -0.62
CA SER A 9 -5.58 0.15 -0.11
C SER A 9 -6.51 -0.88 -0.74
N ALA A 10 -5.97 -2.01 -1.21
CA ALA A 10 -6.75 -3.10 -1.80
C ALA A 10 -5.97 -4.44 -1.81
N PHE A 11 -6.66 -5.51 -2.22
CA PHE A 11 -6.14 -6.86 -2.52
C PHE A 11 -5.56 -7.64 -1.34
N TYR A 12 -5.88 -7.25 -0.11
CA TYR A 12 -5.55 -8.02 1.09
C TYR A 12 -6.77 -8.15 1.99
N HIS A 13 -7.04 -7.11 2.79
CA HIS A 13 -8.23 -6.96 3.61
C HIS A 13 -8.60 -5.48 3.71
N ASP A 14 -9.90 -5.19 3.80
CA ASP A 14 -10.43 -3.85 4.12
C ASP A 14 -9.93 -2.76 3.16
N SER A 15 -10.37 -2.84 1.91
CA SER A 15 -10.02 -1.87 0.90
C SER A 15 -10.63 -0.50 1.19
N ALA A 16 -9.87 0.54 0.91
CA ALA A 16 -10.24 1.91 1.23
C ALA A 16 -9.58 2.90 0.25
N ALA A 17 -10.13 4.10 0.21
CA ALA A 17 -9.59 5.23 -0.54
C ALA A 17 -9.55 6.48 0.33
N CYS A 18 -8.55 7.33 0.12
CA CYS A 18 -8.39 8.63 0.76
C CYS A 18 -7.92 9.67 -0.25
N LEU A 19 -8.64 10.79 -0.35
CA LEU A 19 -8.28 11.93 -1.18
C LEU A 19 -7.65 13.03 -0.31
N LEU A 20 -6.46 13.45 -0.70
CA LEU A 20 -5.75 14.59 -0.13
C LEU A 20 -5.79 15.77 -1.11
N ARG A 21 -5.89 16.98 -0.56
CA ARG A 21 -5.70 18.25 -1.26
C ARG A 21 -4.72 19.10 -0.46
N GLU A 22 -3.58 19.45 -1.06
CA GLU A 22 -2.55 20.28 -0.40
C GLU A 22 -2.20 19.78 1.02
N GLY A 23 -2.03 18.46 1.17
CA GLY A 23 -1.71 17.82 2.46
C GLY A 23 -2.90 17.62 3.41
N HIS A 24 -4.09 18.13 3.08
CA HIS A 24 -5.28 17.99 3.93
C HIS A 24 -6.20 16.88 3.43
N ILE A 25 -6.78 16.11 4.35
CA ILE A 25 -7.77 15.07 4.01
C ILE A 25 -9.06 15.76 3.58
N VAL A 26 -9.49 15.48 2.35
CA VAL A 26 -10.78 15.91 1.81
C VAL A 26 -11.85 14.88 2.12
N ALA A 27 -11.53 13.61 1.85
CA ALA A 27 -12.44 12.49 2.07
C ALA A 27 -11.64 11.21 2.26
N ALA A 28 -12.14 10.31 3.10
CA ALA A 28 -11.63 8.95 3.24
C ALA A 28 -12.80 8.01 3.53
N ALA A 29 -12.81 6.83 2.90
CA ALA A 29 -13.86 5.84 3.09
C ALA A 29 -13.35 4.42 2.87
N GLN A 30 -13.94 3.48 3.61
CA GLN A 30 -13.76 2.04 3.43
C GLN A 30 -14.82 1.48 2.49
N GLU A 31 -14.43 0.55 1.61
CA GLU A 31 -15.30 -0.07 0.62
C GLU A 31 -16.44 -0.88 1.27
N GLU A 32 -16.17 -1.53 2.41
CA GLU A 32 -17.17 -2.32 3.14
C GLU A 32 -18.40 -1.51 3.56
N ARG A 33 -18.26 -0.18 3.71
CA ARG A 33 -19.37 0.71 4.07
C ARG A 33 -20.40 0.79 2.96
N PHE A 34 -19.95 0.70 1.70
CA PHE A 34 -20.77 0.72 0.50
C PHE A 34 -21.23 -0.68 0.10
N THR A 35 -20.31 -1.65 0.05
CA THR A 35 -20.62 -3.00 -0.44
C THR A 35 -21.36 -3.86 0.58
N ARG A 36 -21.33 -3.45 1.86
CA ARG A 36 -21.88 -4.19 3.01
C ARG A 36 -21.24 -5.57 3.20
N LYS A 37 -20.10 -5.82 2.54
CA LYS A 37 -19.28 -7.02 2.72
C LYS A 37 -18.15 -6.67 3.66
N LYS A 38 -18.18 -7.27 4.85
CA LYS A 38 -17.16 -7.03 5.88
C LYS A 38 -15.78 -7.42 5.34
N PHE A 39 -14.78 -6.56 5.54
CA PHE A 39 -13.40 -6.76 5.08
C PHE A 39 -13.27 -6.94 3.56
N ASP A 40 -14.10 -6.27 2.76
CA ASP A 40 -14.02 -6.34 1.31
C ASP A 40 -12.59 -6.03 0.84
N ALA A 41 -11.95 -6.99 0.18
CA ALA A 41 -10.56 -6.88 -0.25
C ALA A 41 -10.45 -6.43 -1.71
N ARG A 42 -11.56 -6.30 -2.43
CA ARG A 42 -11.58 -5.95 -3.85
C ARG A 42 -11.15 -4.49 -4.05
N PHE A 43 -10.85 -4.13 -5.29
CA PHE A 43 -10.54 -2.75 -5.64
C PHE A 43 -11.69 -1.80 -5.19
N PRO A 44 -11.40 -0.72 -4.45
CA PRO A 44 -12.42 0.04 -3.73
C PRO A 44 -13.11 1.07 -4.65
N ILE A 45 -13.90 0.57 -5.59
CA ILE A 45 -14.59 1.36 -6.62
C ILE A 45 -15.48 2.43 -5.98
N ASN A 46 -16.30 2.04 -5.01
CA ASN A 46 -17.27 2.95 -4.41
C ASN A 46 -16.58 3.99 -3.54
N ALA A 47 -15.53 3.60 -2.79
CA ALA A 47 -14.77 4.54 -1.98
C ALA A 47 -14.01 5.57 -2.83
N ILE A 48 -13.43 5.16 -3.96
CA ILE A 48 -12.76 6.08 -4.89
C ILE A 48 -13.78 7.08 -5.46
N GLN A 49 -14.91 6.60 -5.97
CA GLN A 49 -15.97 7.46 -6.53
C GLN A 49 -16.53 8.43 -5.48
N TYR A 50 -16.69 7.98 -4.23
CA TYR A 50 -17.05 8.84 -3.12
C TYR A 50 -16.02 9.96 -2.92
N CYS A 51 -14.73 9.62 -2.84
CA CYS A 51 -13.68 10.60 -2.62
C CYS A 51 -13.59 11.64 -3.75
N LEU A 52 -13.67 11.20 -5.01
CA LEU A 52 -13.67 12.11 -6.17
C LEU A 52 -14.87 13.06 -6.15
N ARG A 53 -16.05 12.56 -5.81
CA ARG A 53 -17.28 13.36 -5.68
C ARG A 53 -17.16 14.42 -4.57
N GLU A 54 -16.66 14.04 -3.40
CA GLU A 54 -16.43 14.99 -2.30
C GLU A 54 -15.38 16.05 -2.66
N GLY A 55 -14.33 15.64 -3.39
CA GLY A 55 -13.33 16.56 -3.93
C GLY A 55 -13.82 17.44 -5.09
N ARG A 56 -14.96 17.10 -5.70
CA ARG A 56 -15.49 17.71 -6.93
C ARG A 56 -14.45 17.73 -8.06
N ILE A 57 -13.75 16.62 -8.20
CA ILE A 57 -12.69 16.41 -9.20
C ILE A 57 -12.92 15.10 -9.95
N SER A 58 -12.33 14.96 -11.12
CA SER A 58 -12.25 13.70 -11.86
C SER A 58 -10.88 13.03 -11.67
N LEU A 59 -10.70 11.82 -12.23
CA LEU A 59 -9.40 11.15 -12.20
C LEU A 59 -8.30 11.93 -12.92
N SER A 60 -8.64 12.74 -13.94
CA SER A 60 -7.65 13.53 -14.69
C SER A 60 -7.09 14.71 -13.91
N ASP A 61 -7.77 15.14 -12.85
CA ASP A 61 -7.30 16.23 -11.97
C ASP A 61 -6.30 15.75 -10.91
N LEU A 62 -6.14 14.43 -10.76
CA LEU A 62 -5.19 13.84 -9.82
C LEU A 62 -3.77 14.06 -10.30
N LYS A 63 -2.92 14.59 -9.41
CA LYS A 63 -1.48 14.64 -9.66
C LYS A 63 -0.85 13.25 -9.52
N TYR A 64 -1.29 12.49 -8.52
CA TYR A 64 -0.79 11.14 -8.23
C TYR A 64 -1.89 10.21 -7.73
N PHE A 65 -1.79 8.95 -8.15
CA PHE A 65 -2.48 7.82 -7.54
C PHE A 65 -1.45 7.01 -6.75
N VAL A 66 -1.69 6.72 -5.48
CA VAL A 66 -0.73 6.06 -4.59
C VAL A 66 -1.30 4.75 -4.07
N PHE A 67 -0.56 3.66 -4.25
CA PHE A 67 -0.89 2.36 -3.69
C PHE A 67 0.02 2.03 -2.49
N TYR A 68 -0.58 1.52 -1.41
CA TYR A 68 0.03 1.37 -0.08
C TYR A 68 1.15 0.31 0.06
N ASP A 69 1.36 -0.56 -0.92
CA ASP A 69 2.33 -1.67 -0.81
C ASP A 69 3.25 -1.74 -2.03
N LYS A 70 4.57 -1.73 -1.81
CA LYS A 70 5.55 -1.94 -2.88
C LYS A 70 5.58 -3.41 -3.29
N PRO A 71 5.36 -3.71 -4.58
CA PRO A 71 5.28 -5.10 -5.03
C PRO A 71 6.60 -5.89 -4.87
N LEU A 72 7.75 -5.24 -4.90
CA LEU A 72 9.07 -5.88 -5.04
C LEU A 72 9.80 -6.21 -3.72
N ILE A 73 9.56 -5.49 -2.63
CA ILE A 73 10.30 -5.71 -1.35
C ILE A 73 9.94 -7.06 -0.71
N LYS A 74 8.70 -7.52 -0.92
CA LYS A 74 8.28 -8.85 -0.52
C LYS A 74 8.95 -9.96 -1.35
N PHE A 75 9.39 -9.67 -2.59
CA PHE A 75 10.05 -10.64 -3.47
C PHE A 75 11.46 -10.98 -2.97
N GLU A 76 12.25 -9.95 -2.64
CA GLU A 76 13.65 -10.10 -2.19
C GLU A 76 13.72 -10.95 -0.92
N ARG A 77 12.84 -10.70 0.06
CA ARG A 77 12.76 -11.46 1.32
C ARG A 77 12.42 -12.95 1.11
N LEU A 78 11.52 -13.24 0.18
CA LEU A 78 11.19 -14.62 -0.18
C LEU A 78 12.39 -15.29 -0.84
N LEU A 79 13.05 -14.59 -1.77
CA LEU A 79 14.23 -15.10 -2.48
C LEU A 79 15.38 -15.41 -1.51
N GLU A 80 15.65 -14.53 -0.54
CA GLU A 80 16.61 -14.78 0.56
C GLU A 80 16.27 -16.05 1.35
N THR A 81 14.99 -16.24 1.69
CA THR A 81 14.53 -17.43 2.41
C THR A 81 14.74 -18.70 1.57
N TYR A 82 14.35 -18.67 0.29
CA TYR A 82 14.50 -19.84 -0.58
C TYR A 82 15.96 -20.21 -0.85
N VAL A 83 16.85 -19.21 -0.97
CA VAL A 83 18.30 -19.43 -1.09
C VAL A 83 18.86 -20.01 0.21
N ALA A 84 18.42 -19.54 1.37
CA ALA A 84 18.88 -20.03 2.68
C ALA A 84 18.51 -21.49 2.98
N PHE A 85 17.43 -22.02 2.39
CA PHE A 85 16.97 -23.42 2.55
C PHE A 85 17.27 -24.33 1.33
N SER A 86 18.16 -23.89 0.44
CA SER A 86 18.67 -24.72 -0.65
C SER A 86 19.46 -25.93 -0.10
N PRO A 87 19.28 -27.17 -0.61
CA PRO A 87 18.60 -27.54 -1.87
C PRO A 87 17.12 -27.97 -1.73
N LYS A 88 16.60 -28.14 -0.51
CA LYS A 88 15.24 -28.70 -0.30
C LYS A 88 14.11 -27.72 -0.65
N GLY A 89 14.38 -26.40 -0.68
CA GLY A 89 13.40 -25.35 -1.01
C GLY A 89 13.24 -25.02 -2.50
N VAL A 90 14.12 -25.54 -3.38
CA VAL A 90 14.22 -25.11 -4.79
C VAL A 90 13.00 -25.50 -5.63
N LYS A 91 12.45 -26.69 -5.43
CA LYS A 91 11.23 -27.11 -6.16
C LYS A 91 10.03 -26.22 -5.82
N SER A 92 9.86 -25.86 -4.55
CA SER A 92 8.79 -24.97 -4.09
C SER A 92 8.98 -23.55 -4.62
N PHE A 93 10.22 -23.06 -4.67
CA PHE A 93 10.56 -21.77 -5.29
C PHE A 93 10.18 -21.72 -6.77
N LEU A 94 10.60 -22.71 -7.56
CA LEU A 94 10.33 -22.77 -9.00
C LEU A 94 8.83 -22.87 -9.32
N ALA A 95 8.04 -23.51 -8.46
CA ALA A 95 6.59 -23.59 -8.62
C ALA A 95 5.87 -22.28 -8.25
N ALA A 96 6.32 -21.58 -7.20
CA ALA A 96 5.67 -20.36 -6.71
C ALA A 96 6.07 -19.11 -7.52
N MET A 97 7.32 -19.05 -8.00
CA MET A 97 7.90 -17.87 -8.62
C MET A 97 7.14 -17.34 -9.85
N PRO A 98 6.65 -18.17 -10.79
CA PRO A 98 5.92 -17.67 -11.97
C PRO A 98 4.58 -16.99 -11.61
N VAL A 99 3.83 -17.56 -10.65
CA VAL A 99 2.56 -17.00 -10.16
C VAL A 99 2.83 -15.66 -9.48
N TRP A 100 3.83 -15.64 -8.61
CA TRP A 100 4.17 -14.47 -7.79
C TRP A 100 4.74 -13.32 -8.62
N LEU A 101 5.62 -13.65 -9.58
CA LEU A 101 6.19 -12.68 -10.51
C LEU A 101 5.10 -12.08 -11.41
N LYS A 102 4.13 -12.90 -11.85
CA LYS A 102 2.97 -12.44 -12.61
C LYS A 102 2.09 -11.51 -11.78
N GLU A 103 1.72 -11.87 -10.55
CA GLU A 103 0.90 -11.03 -9.68
C GLU A 103 1.57 -9.68 -9.35
N LYS A 104 2.87 -9.67 -9.05
CA LYS A 104 3.58 -8.45 -8.65
C LYS A 104 3.98 -7.55 -9.82
N LEU A 105 4.39 -8.11 -10.96
CA LEU A 105 4.70 -7.32 -12.15
C LEU A 105 3.43 -6.78 -12.82
N LEU A 106 2.32 -7.51 -12.74
CA LEU A 106 1.04 -7.08 -13.32
C LEU A 106 0.24 -6.16 -12.41
N LEU A 107 0.60 -6.01 -11.12
CA LEU A 107 -0.14 -5.14 -10.19
C LEU A 107 -0.36 -3.73 -10.75
N LYS A 108 0.66 -3.12 -11.34
CA LYS A 108 0.53 -1.80 -11.97
C LYS A 108 -0.46 -1.82 -13.13
N SER A 109 -0.43 -2.85 -13.98
CA SER A 109 -1.38 -3.00 -15.08
C SER A 109 -2.80 -3.22 -14.56
N MET A 110 -2.97 -4.08 -13.55
CA MET A 110 -4.28 -4.36 -12.93
C MET A 110 -4.89 -3.09 -12.34
N LEU A 111 -4.10 -2.30 -11.59
CA LEU A 111 -4.54 -1.01 -11.06
C LEU A 111 -4.93 -0.03 -12.18
N GLN A 112 -4.18 -0.01 -13.29
CA GLN A 112 -4.54 0.81 -14.45
C GLN A 112 -5.84 0.33 -15.09
N ASP A 113 -6.02 -0.98 -15.28
CA ASP A 113 -7.23 -1.55 -15.87
C ASP A 113 -8.47 -1.26 -15.00
N ASP A 114 -8.33 -1.40 -13.68
CA ASP A 114 -9.37 -1.06 -12.70
C ASP A 114 -9.70 0.45 -12.74
N LEU A 115 -8.70 1.33 -12.83
CA LEU A 115 -8.91 2.77 -12.96
C LEU A 115 -9.57 3.16 -14.29
N VAL A 116 -9.20 2.51 -15.40
CA VAL A 116 -9.87 2.72 -16.70
C VAL A 116 -11.33 2.31 -16.60
N SER A 117 -11.63 1.20 -15.91
CA SER A 117 -13.00 0.71 -15.76
C SER A 117 -13.91 1.65 -14.94
N LEU A 118 -13.32 2.48 -14.07
CA LEU A 118 -14.05 3.40 -13.20
C LEU A 118 -14.64 4.61 -13.93
N ASP A 119 -13.87 5.20 -14.84
CA ASP A 119 -14.16 6.54 -15.40
C ASP A 119 -14.12 6.53 -16.95
N GLY A 120 -13.88 5.37 -17.57
CA GLY A 120 -13.81 5.21 -19.03
C GLY A 120 -12.64 5.94 -19.68
N VAL A 121 -11.72 6.50 -18.89
CA VAL A 121 -10.57 7.27 -19.35
C VAL A 121 -9.56 6.32 -20.00
N LYS A 122 -8.93 6.74 -21.10
CA LYS A 122 -7.84 5.97 -21.73
C LYS A 122 -6.66 5.85 -20.76
N LYS A 123 -5.88 4.76 -20.85
CA LYS A 123 -4.65 4.57 -20.05
C LYS A 123 -3.68 5.77 -20.10
N SER A 124 -3.64 6.51 -21.22
CA SER A 124 -2.81 7.71 -21.39
C SER A 124 -3.26 8.92 -20.57
N GLY A 125 -4.52 8.95 -20.11
CA GLY A 125 -5.08 10.01 -19.27
C GLY A 125 -5.10 9.65 -17.78
N LEU A 126 -4.54 8.51 -17.40
CA LEU A 126 -4.44 8.13 -15.99
C LEU A 126 -3.33 8.90 -15.28
N PRO A 127 -3.53 9.25 -14.00
CA PRO A 127 -2.47 9.84 -13.21
C PRO A 127 -1.29 8.88 -13.03
N PRO A 128 -0.07 9.39 -12.83
CA PRO A 128 1.07 8.56 -12.45
C PRO A 128 0.78 7.75 -11.17
N ILE A 129 1.07 6.45 -11.24
CA ILE A 129 0.92 5.53 -10.11
C ILE A 129 2.23 5.44 -9.33
N LEU A 130 2.17 5.74 -8.04
CA LEU A 130 3.26 5.62 -7.08
C LEU A 130 2.97 4.48 -6.09
N PHE A 131 4.02 3.88 -5.54
CA PHE A 131 3.91 2.81 -4.54
C PHE A 131 4.64 3.21 -3.26
N GLY A 132 3.92 3.19 -2.14
CA GLY A 132 4.45 3.44 -0.80
C GLY A 132 4.85 2.14 -0.08
N GLU A 133 5.59 2.28 1.03
CA GLU A 133 5.83 1.15 1.93
C GLU A 133 4.62 0.90 2.83
N HIS A 134 4.31 -0.39 3.09
CA HIS A 134 3.15 -0.77 3.90
C HIS A 134 3.19 -0.19 5.31
N HIS A 135 4.34 -0.29 5.99
CA HIS A 135 4.49 0.16 7.36
C HIS A 135 4.69 1.66 7.49
N GLU A 136 5.32 2.28 6.50
CA GLU A 136 5.39 3.74 6.40
C GLU A 136 3.99 4.31 6.20
N SER A 137 3.13 3.65 5.43
CA SER A 137 1.73 4.06 5.25
C SER A 137 0.95 4.02 6.57
N HIS A 138 1.15 2.99 7.40
CA HIS A 138 0.57 2.95 8.77
C HIS A 138 1.13 4.04 9.67
N ALA A 139 2.44 4.28 9.61
CA ALA A 139 3.06 5.30 10.44
C ALA A 139 2.61 6.72 10.03
N ALA A 140 2.51 6.96 8.72
CA ALA A 140 2.06 8.20 8.12
C ALA A 140 0.59 8.50 8.45
N SER A 141 -0.30 7.50 8.39
CA SER A 141 -1.72 7.69 8.71
C SER A 141 -1.96 8.05 10.17
N ALA A 142 -1.06 7.67 11.08
CA ALA A 142 -1.09 8.10 12.47
C ALA A 142 -0.40 9.45 12.69
N PHE A 143 0.77 9.67 12.08
CA PHE A 143 1.61 10.84 12.34
C PHE A 143 1.08 12.12 11.69
N TYR A 144 0.74 12.11 10.40
CA TYR A 144 0.40 13.34 9.68
C TYR A 144 -0.93 13.98 10.12
N PRO A 145 -1.96 13.22 10.54
CA PRO A 145 -3.14 13.83 11.16
C PRO A 145 -2.92 14.26 12.62
N SER A 146 -1.80 13.90 13.24
CA SER A 146 -1.51 14.27 14.62
C SER A 146 -1.05 15.73 14.73
N PRO A 147 -1.23 16.39 15.88
CA PRO A 147 -0.80 17.77 16.08
C PRO A 147 0.73 17.91 16.29
N PHE A 148 1.49 16.80 16.28
CA PHE A 148 2.89 16.79 16.67
C PHE A 148 3.81 17.07 15.47
N LYS A 149 4.79 17.95 15.67
CA LYS A 149 5.85 18.20 14.67
C LYS A 149 6.89 17.08 14.58
N SER A 150 7.02 16.30 15.64
CA SER A 150 7.86 15.10 15.71
C SER A 150 7.27 14.12 16.72
N ALA A 151 7.30 12.83 16.40
CA ALA A 151 6.80 11.78 17.27
C ALA A 151 7.57 10.47 17.05
N ALA A 152 7.62 9.64 18.09
CA ALA A 152 7.92 8.22 17.91
C ALA A 152 6.62 7.52 17.48
N VAL A 153 6.68 6.72 16.41
CA VAL A 153 5.50 5.99 15.91
C VAL A 153 5.72 4.51 16.15
N LEU A 154 4.75 3.89 16.81
CA LEU A 154 4.74 2.46 17.09
C LEU A 154 3.67 1.79 16.22
N CYS A 155 4.12 1.01 15.23
CA CYS A 155 3.22 0.20 14.40
C CYS A 155 3.16 -1.22 14.99
N MET A 156 1.97 -1.65 15.43
CA MET A 156 1.72 -3.01 15.92
C MET A 156 0.61 -3.64 15.07
N GLY A 157 0.91 -4.74 14.41
CA GLY A 157 -0.02 -5.48 13.55
C GLY A 157 0.21 -6.98 13.58
N ARG A 158 -0.76 -7.77 13.11
CA ARG A 158 -0.72 -9.26 13.17
C ARG A 158 0.36 -9.92 12.30
N VAL A 159 0.97 -9.18 11.37
CA VAL A 159 2.02 -9.68 10.46
C VAL A 159 3.16 -8.67 10.42
N GLY A 160 4.30 -9.06 10.98
CA GLY A 160 5.53 -8.27 11.00
C GLY A 160 6.22 -8.22 9.63
N HIS A 161 6.03 -7.12 8.90
CA HIS A 161 7.03 -6.68 7.94
C HIS A 161 8.07 -5.78 8.62
N ASP A 162 9.29 -5.79 8.13
CA ASP A 162 10.40 -5.21 8.86
C ASP A 162 10.67 -3.77 8.37
N LEU A 163 10.57 -2.77 9.24
CA LEU A 163 11.06 -1.40 9.02
C LEU A 163 12.58 -1.28 9.26
N ARG A 164 13.33 -2.40 9.32
CA ARG A 164 14.78 -2.34 9.48
C ARG A 164 15.46 -1.75 8.24
N ARG A 165 16.35 -0.78 8.48
CA ARG A 165 17.25 -0.21 7.47
C ARG A 165 18.05 -1.34 6.78
N PRO A 166 18.36 -1.23 5.48
CA PRO A 166 19.32 -2.14 4.84
C PRO A 166 20.67 -2.04 5.58
N GLY A 167 21.13 -3.13 6.23
CA GLY A 167 22.50 -3.24 6.77
C GLY A 167 22.68 -3.75 8.21
N SER A 168 21.63 -3.84 9.06
CA SER A 168 21.81 -4.36 10.43
C SER A 168 21.43 -5.84 10.54
N LYS A 169 22.41 -6.74 10.32
CA LYS A 169 22.25 -8.18 10.59
C LYS A 169 22.53 -8.46 12.07
N THR A 170 21.50 -8.81 12.83
CA THR A 170 21.65 -9.59 14.06
C THR A 170 20.62 -10.72 14.02
N ALA A 171 21.14 -11.95 14.06
CA ALA A 171 20.35 -13.16 14.08
C ALA A 171 19.86 -13.43 15.51
N SER A 172 18.55 -13.49 15.72
CA SER A 172 17.98 -14.14 16.90
C SER A 172 16.80 -14.99 16.50
N ASN A 173 16.99 -16.29 16.65
CA ASN A 173 16.04 -17.35 16.42
C ASN A 173 15.19 -17.52 17.69
N ARG A 174 13.95 -17.01 17.72
CA ARG A 174 12.92 -17.40 18.72
C ARG A 174 11.53 -17.32 18.08
N ARG A 175 10.75 -18.36 18.37
CA ARG A 175 9.32 -18.49 18.05
C ARG A 175 8.56 -17.47 18.91
N ASP A 176 7.44 -17.00 18.37
CA ASP A 176 6.52 -16.01 18.96
C ASP A 176 7.07 -14.57 18.97
N ASP A 177 6.97 -13.88 17.84
CA ASP A 177 7.27 -12.45 17.74
C ASP A 177 5.97 -11.66 17.45
N GLU A 178 5.34 -11.15 18.50
CA GLU A 178 4.60 -9.89 18.44
C GLU A 178 5.60 -8.79 18.05
N SER A 179 5.77 -8.53 16.76
CA SER A 179 6.75 -7.54 16.31
C SER A 179 6.20 -6.13 16.52
N SER A 180 6.40 -5.56 17.70
CA SER A 180 6.24 -4.13 17.96
C SER A 180 7.41 -3.38 17.31
N GLN A 181 7.16 -2.50 16.34
CA GLN A 181 8.22 -1.72 15.68
C GLN A 181 8.05 -0.22 15.92
N ALA A 182 9.05 0.38 16.56
CA ALA A 182 9.16 1.82 16.78
C ALA A 182 10.03 2.45 15.67
N GLY A 183 9.45 3.34 14.88
CA GLY A 183 10.15 4.14 13.87
C GLY A 183 10.00 5.63 14.15
N ARG A 184 11.01 6.43 13.79
CA ARG A 184 10.88 7.90 13.70
C ARG A 184 10.50 8.25 12.27
N VAL A 185 9.28 8.74 12.08
CA VAL A 185 8.87 9.41 10.84
C VAL A 185 9.23 10.89 10.99
N TYR A 186 10.08 11.39 10.10
CA TYR A 186 10.37 12.82 10.02
C TYR A 186 9.46 13.42 8.94
N PRO A 187 8.95 14.65 9.13
CA PRO A 187 8.25 15.35 8.05
C PRO A 187 9.20 15.50 6.86
N LEU A 188 8.74 15.11 5.67
CA LEU A 188 9.39 15.53 4.43
C LEU A 188 9.22 17.04 4.33
N VAL A 189 10.34 17.76 4.41
CA VAL A 189 10.42 19.22 4.21
C VAL A 189 10.28 19.54 2.74
#